data_AF-A0A6I6S0E3-F1
#
_entry.id   AF-A0A6I6S0E3-F1
#
_cell.length_a   1.000
_cell.length_b   1.000
_cell.length_c   1.000
_cell.angle_alpha   90.00
_cell.angle_beta   90.00
_cell.angle_gamma   90.00
#
_symmetry.space_group_name_H-M   'P 1'
#
loop_
_entity.id
_entity.type
_entity.pdbx_description
1 polymer ?
#
loop_
_entity_poly.entity_id
_entity_poly.type
_entity_poly.pdbx_seq_one_letter_code
_entity_poly.pdbx_strand_id
1 'polypeptide(L)'
;MDSRQEISAWRPRVPGVVEVFHAHFTDHAYPMHVHDVWTLLIVDDGAVRYDLNHRERGTPHDTVSLLPPQVPHNGSPATSQGFRKRVLYLDLTQLDESFIGPAVDGPDLADPLLRRRVGQLHTALAHSGDELEAESRLALIGERLRGHLRPRLVTRPPGTGRGLAHSLRDLLDERLLHGITLEEAAKLVHAHPAHLVRTFSGAFGIAPHQYVMARRIDRARRLLLDGRPPAEVATTVGFHDQSHLTRHFKRHVGIPPGRFARKAVALERRPGR
;
A
#
# COMPACT_ATOMS: atom_id res chain seq x y z
N MET A 1 21.89 -17.07 13.28
CA MET A 1 20.90 -17.57 12.30
C MET A 1 20.47 -16.38 11.47
N ASP A 2 20.87 -16.35 10.21
CA ASP A 2 20.67 -15.22 9.29
C ASP A 2 19.16 -15.01 9.08
N SER A 3 18.62 -13.88 9.56
CA SER A 3 17.21 -13.50 9.40
C SER A 3 16.96 -13.11 7.95
N ARG A 4 16.87 -14.11 7.08
CA ARG A 4 16.64 -13.89 5.64
C ARG A 4 15.21 -13.42 5.43
N GLN A 5 15.03 -12.10 5.37
CA GLN A 5 13.85 -11.50 4.78
C GLN A 5 13.76 -11.93 3.31
N GLU A 6 12.68 -12.62 2.98
CA GLU A 6 12.37 -13.02 1.61
C GLU A 6 11.27 -12.14 1.08
N ILE A 7 11.61 -11.31 0.11
CA ILE A 7 10.65 -10.42 -0.58
C ILE A 7 10.65 -10.78 -2.04
N SER A 8 9.49 -10.82 -2.68
CA SER A 8 9.35 -10.85 -4.13
C SER A 8 8.17 -9.98 -4.55
N ALA A 9 8.37 -9.16 -5.57
CA ALA A 9 7.37 -8.23 -6.06
C ALA A 9 7.42 -8.17 -7.59
N TRP A 10 6.28 -8.02 -8.25
CA TRP A 10 6.18 -7.92 -9.71
C TRP A 10 4.90 -7.21 -10.12
N ARG A 11 4.87 -6.73 -11.36
CA ARG A 11 3.67 -6.17 -11.98
C ARG A 11 3.07 -7.22 -12.93
N PRO A 12 1.87 -7.75 -12.66
CA PRO A 12 1.25 -8.73 -13.54
C PRO A 12 0.61 -8.07 -14.78
N ARG A 13 0.35 -8.88 -15.82
CA ARG A 13 -0.37 -8.44 -17.04
C ARG A 13 -1.89 -8.55 -16.88
N VAL A 14 -2.41 -8.19 -15.70
CA VAL A 14 -3.84 -8.26 -15.38
C VAL A 14 -4.34 -6.86 -15.03
N PRO A 15 -5.24 -6.27 -15.82
CA PRO A 15 -5.82 -4.97 -15.52
C PRO A 15 -6.44 -4.93 -14.11
N GLY A 16 -6.26 -3.82 -13.41
CA GLY A 16 -6.73 -3.67 -12.03
C GLY A 16 -5.75 -4.11 -10.94
N VAL A 17 -4.69 -4.88 -11.27
CA VAL A 17 -3.64 -5.29 -10.32
C VAL A 17 -2.34 -4.55 -10.63
N VAL A 18 -1.96 -3.60 -9.76
CA VAL A 18 -0.81 -2.72 -10.02
C VAL A 18 0.52 -3.30 -9.54
N GLU A 19 0.47 -4.14 -8.51
CA GLU A 19 1.63 -4.80 -7.93
C GLU A 19 1.18 -6.05 -7.16
N VAL A 20 1.93 -7.14 -7.30
CA VAL A 20 1.85 -8.29 -6.40
C VAL A 20 3.08 -8.30 -5.53
N PHE A 21 2.90 -8.51 -4.23
CA PHE A 21 3.99 -8.47 -3.25
C PHE A 21 3.86 -9.64 -2.27
N HIS A 22 4.88 -10.49 -2.23
CA HIS A 22 5.03 -11.57 -1.26
C HIS A 22 6.22 -11.23 -0.36
N ALA A 23 6.05 -11.34 0.95
CA ALA A 23 7.16 -11.20 1.87
C ALA A 23 7.10 -12.10 3.10
N HIS A 24 8.28 -12.51 3.57
CA HIS A 24 8.53 -13.10 4.88
C HIS A 24 9.38 -12.13 5.70
N PHE A 25 8.85 -11.65 6.83
CA PHE A 25 9.53 -10.72 7.72
C PHE A 25 9.61 -11.26 9.13
N THR A 26 10.81 -11.24 9.72
CA THR A 26 11.05 -11.63 11.12
C THR A 26 11.24 -10.42 12.04
N ASP A 27 11.77 -9.32 11.51
CA ASP A 27 12.24 -8.16 12.28
C ASP A 27 11.86 -6.81 11.63
N HIS A 28 11.24 -6.82 10.46
CA HIS A 28 10.90 -5.59 9.74
C HIS A 28 9.59 -4.99 10.22
N ALA A 29 9.64 -3.78 10.75
CA ALA A 29 8.47 -2.95 11.00
C ALA A 29 8.33 -1.86 9.93
N TYR A 30 7.18 -1.83 9.28
CA TYR A 30 6.78 -0.74 8.39
C TYR A 30 6.56 0.52 9.21
N PRO A 31 7.15 1.67 8.83
CA PRO A 31 6.75 2.95 9.40
C PRO A 31 5.31 3.28 9.00
N MET A 32 4.70 4.28 9.64
CA MET A 32 3.42 4.83 9.17
C MET A 32 3.56 5.30 7.72
N HIS A 33 2.70 4.80 6.83
CA HIS A 33 2.73 5.07 5.41
C HIS A 33 1.32 5.01 4.80
N VAL A 34 1.22 5.37 3.53
CA VAL A 34 0.01 5.33 2.72
C VAL A 34 0.33 4.76 1.34
N HIS A 35 -0.68 4.21 0.69
CA HIS A 35 -0.68 3.87 -0.74
C HIS A 35 -1.80 4.67 -1.43
N ASP A 36 -1.68 4.94 -2.72
CA ASP A 36 -2.80 5.55 -3.49
C ASP A 36 -3.70 4.51 -4.17
N VAL A 37 -3.50 3.24 -3.85
CA VAL A 37 -4.24 2.06 -4.31
C VAL A 37 -4.73 1.24 -3.12
N TRP A 38 -5.64 0.32 -3.36
CA TRP A 38 -6.11 -0.64 -2.36
C TRP A 38 -5.04 -1.68 -2.06
N THR A 39 -4.90 -2.06 -0.79
CA THR A 39 -4.00 -3.14 -0.36
C THR A 39 -4.84 -4.31 0.13
N LEU A 40 -4.88 -5.39 -0.63
CA LEU A 40 -5.55 -6.64 -0.25
C LEU A 40 -4.51 -7.64 0.27
N LEU A 41 -4.52 -7.87 1.57
CA LEU A 41 -3.50 -8.60 2.31
C LEU A 41 -4.07 -9.90 2.88
N ILE A 42 -3.29 -10.97 2.75
CA ILE A 42 -3.47 -12.22 3.49
C ILE A 42 -2.16 -12.63 4.17
N VAL A 43 -2.27 -13.25 5.34
CA VAL A 43 -1.14 -13.82 6.09
C VAL A 43 -1.24 -15.35 5.98
N ASP A 44 -0.17 -15.98 5.52
CA ASP A 44 -0.09 -17.46 5.38
C ASP A 44 0.40 -18.13 6.65
N ASP A 45 1.34 -17.49 7.35
CA ASP A 45 1.93 -17.98 8.59
C ASP A 45 2.38 -16.81 9.46
N GLY A 46 2.41 -17.02 10.78
CA GLY A 46 2.68 -15.99 11.76
C GLY A 46 1.54 -14.98 11.89
N ALA A 47 1.83 -13.82 12.49
CA ALA A 47 0.83 -12.78 12.74
C ALA A 47 1.42 -11.37 12.56
N VAL A 48 0.58 -10.47 12.03
CA VAL A 48 0.90 -9.05 11.84
C VAL A 48 0.07 -8.22 12.81
N ARG A 49 0.72 -7.26 13.45
CA ARG A 49 0.08 -6.16 14.15
C ARG A 49 0.21 -4.91 13.31
N TYR A 50 -0.85 -4.11 13.20
CA TYR A 50 -0.81 -2.88 12.44
C TYR A 50 -1.79 -1.85 12.99
N ASP A 51 -1.45 -0.58 12.88
CA ASP A 51 -2.38 0.53 13.08
C ASP A 51 -3.02 0.87 11.74
N LEU A 52 -4.33 1.11 11.73
CA LEU A 52 -5.06 1.68 10.60
C LEU A 52 -5.91 2.83 11.11
N ASN A 53 -5.70 4.03 10.57
CA ASN A 53 -6.46 5.23 10.95
C ASN A 53 -6.52 5.42 12.48
N HIS A 54 -5.35 5.43 13.13
CA HIS A 54 -5.18 5.61 14.58
C HIS A 54 -5.71 4.47 15.48
N ARG A 55 -6.04 3.31 14.93
CA ARG A 55 -6.53 2.16 15.72
C ARG A 55 -5.63 0.96 15.52
N GLU A 56 -5.15 0.37 16.63
CA GLU A 56 -4.40 -0.88 16.62
C GLU A 56 -5.29 -2.04 16.18
N ARG A 57 -4.76 -2.88 15.30
CA ARG A 57 -5.38 -4.08 14.74
C ARG A 57 -4.35 -5.19 14.64
N GLY A 58 -4.83 -6.40 14.38
CA GLY A 58 -4.02 -7.53 13.99
C GLY A 58 -4.80 -8.45 13.07
N THR A 59 -4.11 -9.22 12.25
CA THR A 59 -4.74 -10.26 11.42
C THR A 59 -4.66 -11.61 12.15
N PRO A 60 -5.78 -12.15 12.67
CA PRO A 60 -5.88 -13.55 12.99
C PRO A 60 -5.64 -14.39 11.73
N HIS A 61 -5.20 -15.64 11.94
CA HIS A 61 -5.23 -16.65 10.87
C HIS A 61 -6.64 -16.68 10.22
N ASP A 62 -6.71 -16.90 8.91
CA ASP A 62 -7.94 -16.98 8.09
C ASP A 62 -8.67 -15.66 7.73
N THR A 63 -8.08 -14.50 8.01
CA THR A 63 -8.65 -13.20 7.60
C THR A 63 -8.06 -12.64 6.30
N VAL A 64 -8.83 -11.78 5.64
CA VAL A 64 -8.37 -10.94 4.52
C VAL A 64 -8.44 -9.49 4.98
N SER A 65 -7.31 -8.79 5.01
CA SER A 65 -7.29 -7.36 5.31
C SER A 65 -7.38 -6.55 4.02
N LEU A 66 -8.32 -5.62 3.96
CA LEU A 66 -8.46 -4.64 2.90
C LEU A 66 -8.13 -3.26 3.46
N LEU A 67 -6.95 -2.74 3.10
CA LEU A 67 -6.53 -1.41 3.52
C LEU A 67 -6.84 -0.41 2.41
N PRO A 68 -7.59 0.67 2.70
CA PRO A 68 -8.00 1.64 1.70
C PRO A 68 -6.87 2.59 1.26
N PRO A 69 -6.97 3.12 0.03
CA PRO A 69 -6.05 4.14 -0.46
C PRO A 69 -6.10 5.39 0.42
N GLN A 70 -4.95 6.06 0.53
CA GLN A 70 -4.72 7.32 1.25
C GLN A 70 -5.01 7.28 2.76
N VAL A 71 -5.27 6.11 3.33
CA VAL A 71 -5.47 5.94 4.77
C VAL A 71 -4.18 5.44 5.41
N PRO A 72 -3.60 6.19 6.36
CA PRO A 72 -2.35 5.81 6.99
C PRO A 72 -2.44 4.50 7.76
N HIS A 73 -1.44 3.66 7.55
CA HIS A 73 -1.24 2.41 8.27
C HIS A 73 0.23 2.07 8.43
N ASN A 74 0.53 1.14 9.33
CA ASN A 74 1.86 0.58 9.52
C ASN A 74 1.79 -0.96 9.53
N GLY A 75 2.80 -1.64 10.07
CA GLY A 75 2.74 -3.08 10.25
C GLY A 75 4.02 -3.63 10.84
N SER A 76 3.92 -4.53 11.80
CA SER A 76 5.07 -5.18 12.43
C SER A 76 4.75 -6.64 12.77
N PRO A 77 5.78 -7.49 12.91
CA PRO A 77 5.59 -8.83 13.43
C PRO A 77 4.94 -8.80 14.82
N ALA A 78 3.89 -9.59 15.01
CA ALA A 78 3.29 -9.75 16.34
C ALA A 78 4.09 -10.70 17.24
N THR A 79 4.97 -11.51 16.67
CA THR A 79 5.82 -12.50 17.37
C THR A 79 7.24 -12.49 16.81
N SER A 80 8.19 -13.09 17.53
CA SER A 80 9.58 -13.25 17.10
C SER A 80 9.77 -14.20 15.92
N GLN A 81 8.76 -15.02 15.60
CA GLN A 81 8.77 -15.91 14.43
C GLN A 81 8.49 -15.17 13.12
N GLY A 82 8.04 -13.91 13.20
CA GLY A 82 7.72 -13.15 12.02
C GLY A 82 6.35 -13.46 11.44
N PHE A 83 6.19 -13.16 10.15
CA PHE A 83 5.01 -13.49 9.37
C PHE A 83 5.33 -13.60 7.87
N ARG A 84 4.56 -14.45 7.18
CA ARG A 84 4.54 -14.50 5.71
C ARG A 84 3.25 -13.91 5.19
N LYS A 85 3.38 -12.90 4.34
CA LYS A 85 2.25 -12.21 3.71
C LYS A 85 2.28 -12.27 2.20
N ARG A 86 1.08 -12.26 1.64
CA ARG A 86 0.79 -12.06 0.23
C ARG A 86 -0.13 -10.86 0.08
N VAL A 87 0.22 -9.97 -0.83
CA VAL A 87 -0.46 -8.69 -1.03
C VAL A 87 -0.75 -8.50 -2.50
N LEU A 88 -1.98 -8.08 -2.80
CA LEU A 88 -2.38 -7.56 -4.10
C LEU A 88 -2.65 -6.07 -3.93
N TYR A 89 -1.93 -5.24 -4.67
CA TYR A 89 -2.23 -3.83 -4.79
C TYR A 89 -3.19 -3.62 -5.96
N LEU A 90 -4.39 -3.11 -5.68
CA LEU A 90 -5.47 -2.99 -6.65
C LEU A 90 -5.80 -1.53 -6.93
N ASP A 91 -5.91 -1.13 -8.20
CA ASP A 91 -6.31 0.23 -8.53
C ASP A 91 -7.81 0.48 -8.24
N LEU A 92 -8.23 1.73 -8.44
CA LEU A 92 -9.60 2.18 -8.16
C LEU A 92 -10.65 1.60 -9.12
N THR A 93 -10.27 0.88 -10.18
CA THR A 93 -11.23 0.17 -11.04
C THR A 93 -11.86 -1.03 -10.33
N GLN A 94 -11.16 -1.59 -9.34
CA GLN A 94 -11.64 -2.74 -8.56
C GLN A 94 -12.62 -2.31 -7.49
N LEU A 95 -12.33 -1.22 -6.78
CA LEU A 95 -13.19 -0.58 -5.80
C LEU A 95 -13.00 0.93 -5.90
N ASP A 96 -14.09 1.67 -6.14
CA ASP A 96 -14.01 3.13 -6.18
C ASP A 96 -13.89 3.74 -4.76
N GLU A 97 -13.68 5.06 -4.72
CA GLU A 97 -13.45 5.80 -3.47
C GLU A 97 -14.63 5.76 -2.48
N SER A 98 -15.85 5.45 -2.93
CA SER A 98 -17.01 5.37 -2.03
C SER A 98 -16.84 4.30 -0.96
N PHE A 99 -16.04 3.26 -1.25
CA PHE A 99 -15.77 2.15 -0.35
C PHE A 99 -14.68 2.43 0.69
N ILE A 100 -13.96 3.56 0.61
CA ILE A 100 -12.87 3.90 1.55
C ILE A 100 -13.36 3.89 3.00
N GLY A 101 -14.46 4.60 3.28
CA GLY A 101 -15.06 4.66 4.62
C GLY A 101 -15.42 3.27 5.17
N PRO A 102 -16.26 2.49 4.45
CA PRO A 102 -16.57 1.10 4.80
C PRO A 102 -15.36 0.23 5.14
N ALA A 103 -14.27 0.35 4.37
CA ALA A 103 -13.06 -0.42 4.59
C ALA A 103 -12.27 0.06 5.82
N VAL A 104 -12.29 1.36 6.15
CA VAL A 104 -11.71 1.87 7.41
C VAL A 104 -12.45 1.28 8.62
N ASP A 105 -13.77 1.18 8.55
CA ASP A 105 -14.60 0.70 9.65
C ASP A 105 -14.41 -0.81 9.90
N GLY A 106 -14.35 -1.59 8.83
CA GLY A 106 -14.16 -3.04 8.87
C GLY A 106 -13.12 -3.54 7.87
N PRO A 107 -11.82 -3.33 8.11
CA PRO A 107 -10.76 -3.72 7.18
C PRO A 107 -10.51 -5.22 7.16
N ASP A 108 -10.75 -5.92 8.27
CA ASP A 108 -10.51 -7.36 8.40
C ASP A 108 -11.78 -8.14 8.08
N LEU A 109 -11.75 -8.88 6.98
CA LEU A 109 -12.86 -9.68 6.49
C LEU A 109 -12.66 -11.15 6.88
N ALA A 110 -13.48 -11.64 7.81
CA ALA A 110 -13.54 -13.05 8.19
C ALA A 110 -14.33 -13.84 7.13
N ASP A 111 -13.64 -14.28 6.08
CA ASP A 111 -14.26 -14.97 4.95
C ASP A 111 -13.30 -16.01 4.33
N PRO A 112 -13.42 -17.29 4.74
CA PRO A 112 -12.52 -18.35 4.29
C PRO A 112 -12.52 -18.55 2.77
N LEU A 113 -13.66 -18.33 2.09
CA LEU A 113 -13.74 -18.45 0.64
C LEU A 113 -12.99 -17.30 -0.05
N LEU A 114 -13.17 -16.06 0.43
CA LEU A 114 -12.41 -14.92 -0.07
C LEU A 114 -10.92 -15.13 0.17
N ARG A 115 -10.52 -15.56 1.37
CA ARG A 115 -9.14 -15.88 1.74
C ARG A 115 -8.50 -16.91 0.80
N ARG A 116 -9.23 -17.99 0.48
CA ARG A 116 -8.79 -19.00 -0.48
C ARG A 116 -8.66 -18.42 -1.89
N ARG A 117 -9.65 -17.65 -2.35
CA ARG A 117 -9.65 -17.03 -3.69
C ARG A 117 -8.48 -16.05 -3.87
N VAL A 118 -8.18 -15.22 -2.87
CA VAL A 118 -7.02 -14.32 -2.89
C VAL A 118 -5.72 -15.13 -3.01
N GLY A 119 -5.60 -16.20 -2.23
CA GLY A 119 -4.45 -17.10 -2.32
C GLY A 119 -4.29 -17.75 -3.71
N GLN A 120 -5.38 -18.16 -4.34
CA GLN A 120 -5.38 -18.73 -5.69
C GLN A 120 -5.04 -17.69 -6.76
N LEU A 121 -5.63 -16.49 -6.66
CA LEU A 121 -5.31 -15.38 -7.57
C LEU A 121 -3.82 -15.02 -7.50
N HIS A 122 -3.26 -14.90 -6.29
CA HIS A 122 -1.84 -14.61 -6.13
C HIS A 122 -0.95 -15.69 -6.76
N THR A 123 -1.36 -16.97 -6.74
CA THR A 123 -0.64 -18.04 -7.44
C THR A 123 -0.77 -17.92 -8.96
N ALA A 124 -1.97 -17.68 -9.49
CA ALA A 124 -2.21 -17.51 -10.92
C ALA A 124 -1.40 -16.33 -11.49
N LEU A 125 -1.33 -15.21 -10.75
CA LEU A 125 -0.59 -14.01 -11.17
C LEU A 125 0.94 -14.22 -11.27
N ALA A 126 1.47 -15.35 -10.77
CA ALA A 126 2.90 -15.67 -10.85
C ALA A 126 3.28 -16.40 -12.16
N HIS A 127 2.31 -16.84 -12.97
CA HIS A 127 2.53 -17.63 -14.16
C HIS A 127 2.01 -16.90 -15.41
N SER A 128 2.83 -16.84 -16.46
CA SER A 128 2.38 -16.34 -17.76
C SER A 128 1.48 -17.38 -18.44
N GLY A 129 0.36 -16.96 -19.02
CA GLY A 129 -0.63 -17.84 -19.67
C GLY A 129 -1.93 -18.01 -18.89
N ASP A 130 -1.93 -17.69 -17.59
CA ASP A 130 -3.09 -17.80 -16.70
C ASP A 130 -3.89 -16.49 -16.60
N GLU A 131 -3.70 -15.53 -17.52
CA GLU A 131 -4.32 -14.20 -17.44
C GLU A 131 -5.85 -14.27 -17.35
N LEU A 132 -6.50 -15.11 -18.15
CA LEU A 132 -7.96 -15.29 -18.11
C LEU A 132 -8.44 -15.86 -16.77
N GLU A 133 -7.68 -16.81 -16.20
CA GLU A 133 -7.98 -17.36 -14.87
C GLU A 133 -7.83 -16.28 -13.80
N ALA A 134 -6.74 -15.50 -13.85
CA ALA A 134 -6.49 -14.43 -12.91
C ALA A 134 -7.56 -13.33 -12.99
N GLU A 135 -7.94 -12.90 -14.19
CA GLU A 135 -9.03 -11.94 -14.40
C GLU A 135 -10.37 -12.45 -13.86
N SER A 136 -10.71 -13.72 -14.15
CA SER A 136 -11.94 -14.35 -13.64
C SER A 136 -11.97 -14.40 -12.11
N ARG A 137 -10.84 -14.75 -11.50
CA ARG A 137 -10.69 -14.76 -10.03
C ARG A 137 -10.80 -13.36 -9.44
N LEU A 138 -10.16 -12.38 -10.07
CA LEU A 138 -10.19 -10.99 -9.63
C LEU A 138 -11.61 -10.43 -9.67
N ALA A 139 -12.37 -10.70 -10.74
CA ALA A 139 -13.77 -10.30 -10.85
C ALA A 139 -14.63 -10.85 -9.68
N LEU A 140 -14.49 -12.15 -9.39
CA LEU A 140 -15.19 -12.82 -8.29
C LEU A 140 -14.75 -12.33 -6.90
N ILE A 141 -13.50 -11.92 -6.75
CA ILE A 141 -12.98 -11.29 -5.53
C ILE A 141 -13.61 -9.90 -5.38
N GLY A 142 -13.58 -9.08 -6.43
CA GLY A 142 -14.15 -7.73 -6.43
C GLY A 142 -15.65 -7.72 -6.12
N GLU A 143 -16.43 -8.63 -6.70
CA GLU A 143 -17.85 -8.82 -6.35
C GLU A 143 -18.03 -9.10 -4.85
N ARG A 144 -17.25 -10.05 -4.32
CA ARG A 144 -17.35 -10.47 -2.92
C ARG A 144 -16.91 -9.37 -1.95
N LEU A 145 -15.87 -8.60 -2.29
CA LEU A 145 -15.46 -7.41 -1.53
C LEU A 145 -16.59 -6.37 -1.47
N ARG A 146 -17.23 -6.06 -2.61
CA ARG A 146 -18.39 -5.15 -2.62
C ARG A 146 -19.54 -5.67 -1.77
N GLY A 147 -19.78 -6.99 -1.75
CA GLY A 147 -20.77 -7.63 -0.87
C GLY A 147 -20.51 -7.36 0.62
N HIS A 148 -19.26 -7.40 1.06
CA HIS A 148 -18.88 -7.08 2.45
C HIS A 148 -18.99 -5.58 2.79
N LEU A 149 -18.73 -4.70 1.82
CA LEU A 149 -18.63 -3.27 2.08
C LEU A 149 -19.95 -2.52 1.90
N ARG A 150 -20.82 -2.97 0.99
CA ARG A 150 -22.13 -2.34 0.69
C ARG A 150 -23.02 -2.10 1.91
N PRO A 151 -23.17 -3.05 2.87
CA PRO A 151 -23.99 -2.82 4.06
C PRO A 151 -23.55 -1.60 4.90
N ARG A 152 -22.26 -1.24 4.85
CA ARG A 152 -21.68 -0.10 5.58
C ARG A 152 -21.77 1.23 4.83
N LEU A 153 -22.11 1.21 3.53
CA LEU A 153 -22.33 2.45 2.77
C LEU A 153 -23.60 3.17 3.22
N VAL A 154 -24.63 2.41 3.55
CA VAL A 154 -25.97 2.92 3.91
C VAL A 154 -25.96 3.69 5.25
N THR A 155 -24.97 3.43 6.09
CA THR A 155 -24.91 3.98 7.45
C THR A 155 -24.22 5.35 7.55
N ARG A 156 -23.76 5.95 6.44
CA ARG A 156 -22.93 7.15 6.50
C ARG A 156 -23.68 8.44 6.15
N PRO A 157 -23.76 9.43 7.08
CA PRO A 157 -24.26 10.75 6.72
C PRO A 157 -23.30 11.45 5.74
N PRO A 158 -23.80 12.37 4.88
CA PRO A 158 -22.94 13.14 4.00
C PRO A 158 -21.89 13.90 4.82
N GLY A 159 -20.63 13.73 4.46
CA GLY A 159 -19.51 14.36 5.15
C GLY A 159 -19.58 15.89 5.04
N THR A 160 -19.22 16.58 6.12
CA THR A 160 -18.95 18.02 6.11
C THR A 160 -17.79 18.32 5.15
N GLY A 161 -17.80 19.52 4.54
CA GLY A 161 -16.88 19.90 3.47
C GLY A 161 -15.40 19.65 3.77
N ARG A 162 -14.58 19.53 2.70
CA ARG A 162 -13.13 19.27 2.79
C ARG A 162 -12.44 20.37 3.60
N GLY A 163 -12.07 20.07 4.85
CA GLY A 163 -11.35 21.01 5.74
C GLY A 163 -9.86 21.14 5.42
N LEU A 164 -9.17 22.02 6.16
CA LEU A 164 -7.77 22.40 5.97
C LEU A 164 -6.80 21.22 5.76
N ALA A 165 -6.98 20.11 6.49
CA ALA A 165 -6.16 18.91 6.33
C ALA A 165 -6.27 18.32 4.91
N HIS A 166 -7.49 18.24 4.36
CA HIS A 166 -7.72 17.73 3.01
C HIS A 166 -7.13 18.68 1.96
N SER A 167 -7.27 19.98 2.14
CA SER A 167 -6.62 20.98 1.26
C SER A 167 -5.10 20.82 1.23
N LEU A 168 -4.47 20.59 2.39
CA LEU A 168 -3.04 20.31 2.43
C LEU A 168 -2.69 19.00 1.71
N ARG A 169 -3.46 17.94 1.91
CA ARG A 169 -3.23 16.66 1.24
C ARG A 169 -3.29 16.81 -0.28
N ASP A 170 -4.31 17.49 -0.79
CA ASP A 170 -4.50 17.74 -2.22
C ASP A 170 -3.30 18.52 -2.79
N LEU A 171 -2.80 19.53 -2.06
CA LEU A 171 -1.61 20.30 -2.45
C LEU A 171 -0.32 19.47 -2.42
N LEU A 172 -0.13 18.61 -1.42
CA LEU A 172 1.02 17.71 -1.33
C LEU A 172 1.03 16.69 -2.47
N ASP A 173 -0.14 16.24 -2.91
CA ASP A 173 -0.29 15.32 -4.03
C ASP A 173 0.00 16.00 -5.37
N GLU A 174 -0.51 17.21 -5.58
CA GLU A 174 -0.20 18.03 -6.75
C GLU A 174 1.31 18.30 -6.85
N ARG A 175 1.95 18.59 -5.71
CA ARG A 175 3.37 18.97 -5.62
C ARG A 175 4.28 17.81 -5.22
N LEU A 176 3.84 16.56 -5.38
CA LEU A 176 4.56 15.38 -4.88
C LEU A 176 6.00 15.29 -5.41
N LEU A 177 6.21 15.54 -6.70
CA LEU A 177 7.50 15.37 -7.37
C LEU A 177 8.40 16.60 -7.20
N HIS A 178 7.85 17.78 -7.48
CA HIS A 178 8.58 19.06 -7.45
C HIS A 178 8.82 19.57 -6.01
N GLY A 179 8.06 19.06 -5.04
CA GLY A 179 8.10 19.50 -3.65
C GLY A 179 7.34 20.81 -3.43
N ILE A 180 7.07 21.08 -2.15
CA ILE A 180 6.55 22.35 -1.65
C ILE A 180 7.09 22.56 -0.24
N THR A 181 7.46 23.79 0.10
CA THR A 181 7.86 24.12 1.47
C THR A 181 6.63 24.26 2.37
N LEU A 182 6.82 24.07 3.68
CA LEU A 182 5.73 24.27 4.63
C LEU A 182 5.21 25.72 4.62
N GLU A 183 6.09 26.70 4.38
CA GLU A 183 5.72 28.12 4.32
C GLU A 183 4.87 28.44 3.09
N GLU A 184 5.23 27.91 1.91
CA GLU A 184 4.42 28.06 0.69
C GLU A 184 3.05 27.40 0.86
N ALA A 185 3.02 26.17 1.39
CA ALA A 185 1.76 25.47 1.65
C ALA A 185 0.87 26.27 2.60
N ALA A 186 1.44 26.76 3.71
CA ALA A 186 0.76 27.62 4.69
C ALA A 186 0.17 28.89 4.07
N LYS A 187 0.90 29.56 3.17
CA LYS A 187 0.41 30.72 2.44
C LYS A 187 -0.78 30.38 1.53
N LEU A 188 -0.68 29.27 0.79
CA LEU A 188 -1.71 28.84 -0.17
C LEU A 188 -3.03 28.44 0.50
N VAL A 189 -2.97 27.84 1.70
CA VAL A 189 -4.17 27.43 2.45
C VAL A 189 -4.55 28.40 3.58
N HIS A 190 -3.93 29.59 3.61
CA HIS A 190 -4.18 30.66 4.58
C HIS A 190 -4.15 30.21 6.04
N ALA A 191 -3.14 29.42 6.43
CA ALA A 191 -3.00 28.90 7.78
C ALA A 191 -1.56 29.07 8.31
N HIS A 192 -1.41 29.23 9.63
CA HIS A 192 -0.08 29.25 10.24
C HIS A 192 0.63 27.87 10.07
N PRO A 193 1.93 27.81 9.71
CA PRO A 193 2.68 26.56 9.48
C PRO A 193 2.49 25.49 10.57
N ALA A 194 2.64 25.88 11.84
CA ALA A 194 2.50 24.95 12.96
C ALA A 194 1.06 24.44 13.13
N HIS A 195 0.05 25.27 12.86
CA HIS A 195 -1.34 24.84 12.89
C HIS A 195 -1.62 23.86 11.75
N LEU A 196 -1.11 24.15 10.54
CA LEU A 196 -1.25 23.30 9.37
C LEU A 196 -0.71 21.88 9.60
N VAL A 197 0.50 21.77 10.18
CA VAL A 197 1.10 20.46 10.52
C VAL A 197 0.27 19.71 11.56
N ARG A 198 -0.21 20.39 12.61
CA ARG A 198 -1.03 19.76 13.67
C ARG A 198 -2.37 19.30 13.13
N THR A 199 -3.04 20.13 12.33
CA THR A 199 -4.33 19.82 11.72
C THR A 199 -4.22 18.63 10.76
N PHE A 200 -3.17 18.57 9.93
CA PHE A 200 -2.95 17.42 9.07
C PHE A 200 -2.63 16.14 9.85
N SER A 201 -1.67 16.21 10.80
CA SER A 201 -1.28 15.06 11.61
C SER A 201 -2.42 14.54 12.48
N GLY A 202 -3.24 15.43 13.02
CA GLY A 202 -4.41 15.08 13.82
C GLY A 202 -5.55 14.47 12.98
N ALA A 203 -5.71 14.91 11.72
CA ALA A 203 -6.76 14.40 10.84
C ALA A 203 -6.42 13.04 10.20
N PHE A 204 -5.15 12.80 9.88
CA PHE A 204 -4.73 11.60 9.13
C PHE A 204 -3.84 10.63 9.93
N GLY A 205 -3.19 11.07 11.01
CA GLY A 205 -2.31 10.21 11.82
C GLY A 205 -0.93 9.99 11.25
N ILE A 206 -0.54 10.82 10.28
CA ILE A 206 0.78 10.83 9.67
C ILE A 206 1.24 12.27 9.51
N ALA A 207 2.52 12.54 9.75
CA ALA A 207 3.06 13.88 9.52
C ALA A 207 3.13 14.20 8.01
N PRO A 208 2.96 15.47 7.58
CA PRO A 208 3.00 15.84 6.16
C PRO A 208 4.25 15.35 5.41
N HIS A 209 5.43 15.45 6.02
CA HIS A 209 6.67 15.00 5.39
C HIS A 209 6.73 13.47 5.25
N GLN A 210 6.19 12.72 6.22
CA GLN A 210 6.12 11.25 6.16
C GLN A 210 5.14 10.82 5.06
N TYR A 211 4.02 11.52 4.91
CA TYR A 211 3.06 11.30 3.82
C TYR A 211 3.72 11.45 2.44
N VAL A 212 4.41 12.56 2.21
CA VAL A 212 5.15 12.80 0.94
C VAL A 212 6.19 11.71 0.70
N MET A 213 6.98 11.34 1.72
CA MET A 213 7.97 10.27 1.60
C MET A 213 7.32 8.93 1.24
N ALA A 214 6.22 8.55 1.91
CA ALA A 214 5.50 7.32 1.63
C ALA A 214 4.98 7.29 0.18
N ARG A 215 4.34 8.37 -0.28
CA ARG A 215 3.83 8.50 -1.66
C ARG A 215 4.95 8.45 -2.71
N ARG A 216 6.11 9.05 -2.44
CA ARG A 216 7.29 8.95 -3.32
C ARG A 216 7.85 7.53 -3.39
N ILE A 217 7.88 6.80 -2.26
CA ILE A 217 8.29 5.40 -2.25
C ILE A 217 7.30 4.53 -3.02
N ASP A 218 5.99 4.76 -2.86
CA ASP A 218 4.94 4.03 -3.59
C ASP A 218 5.12 4.17 -5.12
N ARG A 219 5.39 5.41 -5.58
CA ARG A 219 5.73 5.67 -6.99
C ARG A 219 7.07 5.04 -7.40
N ALA A 220 8.07 5.07 -6.53
CA ALA A 220 9.37 4.45 -6.81
C ALA A 220 9.26 2.93 -7.01
N ARG A 221 8.41 2.24 -6.22
CA ARG A 221 8.14 0.81 -6.39
C ARG A 221 7.67 0.52 -7.81
N ARG A 222 6.64 1.22 -8.29
CA ARG A 222 6.09 1.05 -9.65
C ARG A 222 7.15 1.20 -10.73
N LEU A 223 7.91 2.28 -10.68
CA LEU A 223 8.95 2.56 -11.68
C LEU A 223 10.08 1.52 -11.67
N LEU A 224 10.43 1.00 -10.49
CA LEU A 224 11.40 -0.09 -10.37
C LEU A 224 10.86 -1.41 -10.91
N LEU A 225 9.57 -1.69 -10.73
CA LEU A 225 8.91 -2.86 -11.31
C LEU A 225 8.80 -2.73 -12.84
N ASP A 226 8.65 -1.51 -13.36
CA ASP A 226 8.70 -1.20 -14.80
C ASP A 226 10.15 -1.23 -15.36
N GLY A 227 11.14 -1.66 -14.56
CA GLY A 227 12.52 -1.88 -14.99
C GLY A 227 13.41 -0.64 -15.00
N ARG A 228 12.95 0.51 -14.49
CA ARG A 228 13.77 1.73 -14.47
C ARG A 228 14.93 1.63 -13.47
N PRO A 229 16.15 2.09 -13.83
CA PRO A 229 17.30 2.07 -12.93
C PRO A 229 17.08 2.88 -11.63
N PRO A 230 17.54 2.41 -10.45
CA PRO A 230 17.36 3.13 -9.18
C PRO A 230 17.84 4.58 -9.17
N ALA A 231 18.92 4.89 -9.90
CA ALA A 231 19.44 6.25 -10.02
C ALA A 231 18.44 7.20 -10.71
N GLU A 232 17.84 6.76 -11.81
CA GLU A 232 16.84 7.51 -12.57
C GLU A 232 15.52 7.60 -11.79
N VAL A 233 15.14 6.53 -11.09
CA VAL A 233 13.95 6.52 -10.23
C VAL A 233 14.07 7.56 -9.13
N ALA A 234 15.25 7.69 -8.49
CA ALA A 234 15.46 8.64 -7.40
C ALA A 234 15.09 10.08 -7.80
N THR A 235 15.66 10.57 -8.90
CA THR A 235 15.37 11.92 -9.39
C THR A 235 13.93 12.06 -9.87
N THR A 236 13.39 11.05 -10.56
CA THR A 236 12.01 11.08 -11.08
C THR A 236 10.96 11.20 -9.97
N VAL A 237 11.19 10.57 -8.82
CA VAL A 237 10.25 10.58 -7.69
C VAL A 237 10.58 11.65 -6.64
N GLY A 238 11.46 12.59 -6.98
CA GLY A 238 11.75 13.77 -6.15
C GLY A 238 12.73 13.52 -5.00
N PHE A 239 13.50 12.43 -5.01
CA PHE A 239 14.65 12.28 -4.11
C PHE A 239 15.85 13.04 -4.66
N HIS A 240 16.67 13.59 -3.75
CA HIS A 240 17.90 14.30 -4.08
C HIS A 240 18.89 13.43 -4.88
N ASP A 241 19.06 12.18 -4.45
CA ASP A 241 19.96 11.22 -5.08
C ASP A 241 19.55 9.78 -4.75
N GLN A 242 20.24 8.81 -5.35
CA GLN A 242 20.01 7.39 -5.15
C GLN A 242 20.27 6.93 -3.70
N SER A 243 21.22 7.54 -2.99
CA SER A 243 21.53 7.20 -1.60
C SER A 243 20.38 7.59 -0.68
N HIS A 244 19.80 8.76 -0.91
CA HIS A 244 18.60 9.23 -0.24
C HIS A 244 17.41 8.30 -0.51
N LEU A 245 17.15 7.94 -1.78
CA LEU A 245 16.13 6.93 -2.12
C LEU A 245 16.40 5.62 -1.39
N THR A 246 17.62 5.11 -1.43
CA THR A 246 17.99 3.81 -0.86
C THR A 246 17.70 3.72 0.64
N ARG A 247 18.03 4.78 1.40
CA ARG A 247 17.76 4.85 2.84
C ARG A 247 16.27 4.77 3.14
N HIS A 248 15.45 5.56 2.44
CA HIS A 248 14.00 5.59 2.68
C HIS A 248 13.32 4.34 2.15
N PHE A 249 13.71 3.85 0.98
CA PHE A 249 13.16 2.65 0.36
C PHE A 249 13.43 1.42 1.23
N LYS A 250 14.66 1.22 1.71
CA LYS A 250 14.96 0.09 2.62
C LYS A 250 14.14 0.17 3.91
N ARG A 251 13.91 1.38 4.44
CA ARG A 251 13.07 1.58 5.63
C ARG A 251 11.60 1.22 5.41
N HIS A 252 11.05 1.45 4.22
CA HIS A 252 9.63 1.23 3.92
C HIS A 252 9.35 -0.14 3.28
N VAL A 253 10.35 -0.76 2.65
CA VAL A 253 10.18 -2.00 1.86
C VAL A 253 10.98 -3.17 2.46
N GLY A 254 11.95 -2.92 3.33
CA GLY A 254 12.81 -3.93 3.96
C GLY A 254 14.08 -4.25 3.17
N ILE A 255 14.12 -3.97 1.86
CA ILE A 255 15.29 -4.18 1.00
C ILE A 255 15.67 -2.95 0.17
N PRO A 256 16.94 -2.81 -0.27
CA PRO A 256 17.34 -1.73 -1.18
C PRO A 256 16.63 -1.78 -2.55
N PRO A 257 16.45 -0.63 -3.23
CA PRO A 257 15.71 -0.54 -4.50
C PRO A 257 16.31 -1.41 -5.61
N GLY A 258 17.64 -1.50 -5.70
CA GLY A 258 18.29 -2.37 -6.69
C GLY A 258 18.03 -3.86 -6.47
N ARG A 259 17.88 -4.31 -5.21
CA ARG A 259 17.50 -5.70 -4.90
C ARG A 259 16.03 -5.95 -5.22
N PHE A 260 15.16 -4.97 -4.97
CA PHE A 260 13.75 -5.00 -5.30
C PHE A 260 13.53 -5.15 -6.81
N ALA A 261 14.13 -4.28 -7.63
CA ALA A 261 14.03 -4.32 -9.09
C ALA A 261 14.54 -5.65 -9.69
N ARG A 262 15.71 -6.14 -9.25
CA ARG A 262 16.26 -7.42 -9.75
C ARG A 262 15.35 -8.61 -9.49
N LYS A 263 14.67 -8.65 -8.34
CA LYS A 263 13.78 -9.76 -7.99
C LYS A 263 12.49 -9.74 -8.81
N ALA A 264 12.02 -8.55 -9.21
CA ALA A 264 10.90 -8.42 -10.14
C ALA A 264 11.22 -9.02 -11.50
N VAL A 265 12.35 -8.61 -12.10
CA VAL A 265 12.81 -9.14 -13.39
C VAL A 265 13.01 -10.67 -13.35
N ALA A 266 13.48 -11.21 -12.22
CA ALA A 266 13.66 -12.65 -12.08
C ALA A 266 12.34 -13.45 -12.06
N LEU A 267 11.23 -12.83 -11.65
CA LEU A 267 9.90 -13.46 -11.67
C LEU A 267 9.27 -13.42 -13.06
N GLU A 268 9.40 -12.30 -13.79
CA GLU A 268 8.93 -12.20 -15.18
C GLU A 268 9.58 -13.22 -16.11
N ARG A 269 10.83 -13.61 -15.82
CA ARG A 269 11.61 -14.55 -16.63
C ARG A 269 11.35 -16.03 -16.30
N ARG A 270 10.45 -16.38 -15.38
CA ARG A 270 10.12 -17.79 -15.10
C ARG A 270 9.18 -18.32 -16.19
N PRO A 271 9.63 -19.19 -17.11
CA PRO A 271 8.71 -19.82 -18.05
C PRO A 271 7.71 -20.70 -17.28
N GLY A 272 6.44 -20.69 -17.72
CA GLY A 272 5.42 -21.62 -17.23
C GLY A 272 5.94 -23.04 -17.36
N ARG A 273 5.93 -23.79 -16.25
CA ARG A 273 6.25 -25.22 -16.24
C ARG A 273 5.00 -26.02 -16.52
#